data_AF-A0A2V7GF62-F1
#
_entry.id   AF-A0A2V7GF62-F1
#
_cell.length_a   1.000
_cell.length_b   1.000
_cell.length_c   1.000
_cell.angle_alpha   90.00
_cell.angle_beta   90.00
_cell.angle_gamma   90.00
#
_symmetry.space_group_name_H-M   'P 1'
#
loop_
_entity.id
_entity.type
_entity.pdbx_description
1 polymer ?
#
loop_
_entity_poly.entity_id
_entity_poly.type
_entity_poly.pdbx_seq_one_letter_code
_entity_poly.pdbx_strand_id
1 'polypeptide(L)'
;MPRLELREWAERFGLVAGVTTRGHGFSLGLWSAESVGQVMTRWRAFRAALQGSFPAAVLSHQVHGTEVRWHDTPADGWLLLEGIDGHATARPGLLLTVTVADCKVLKSRARSPGRRRRDRYAWICAGCWSVRRGRWASRR
;
A
#
# COMPACT_ATOMS: atom_id res chain seq x y z
N MET A 1 -2.45 9.90 10.32
CA MET A 1 -1.53 10.19 9.18
C MET A 1 -2.32 10.72 8.00
N PRO A 2 -1.76 11.60 7.16
CA PRO A 2 -2.40 12.06 5.93
C PRO A 2 -2.61 10.90 4.95
N ARG A 3 -3.87 10.64 4.54
CA ARG A 3 -4.19 9.61 3.55
C ARG A 3 -5.48 9.91 2.77
N LEU A 4 -5.55 9.38 1.56
CA LEU A 4 -6.73 9.35 0.72
C LEU A 4 -7.17 7.89 0.53
N GLU A 5 -8.48 7.64 0.63
CA GLU A 5 -9.06 6.29 0.50
C GLU A 5 -9.99 6.21 -0.70
N LEU A 6 -9.93 5.10 -1.43
CA LEU A 6 -10.87 4.75 -2.49
C LEU A 6 -12.12 4.12 -1.86
N ARG A 7 -12.96 4.95 -1.23
CA ARG A 7 -14.15 4.48 -0.50
C ARG A 7 -15.13 3.69 -1.38
N GLU A 8 -15.28 4.12 -2.62
CA GLU A 8 -16.11 3.43 -3.63
C GLU A 8 -15.66 1.97 -3.89
N TRP A 9 -14.36 1.65 -3.70
CA TRP A 9 -13.87 0.28 -3.80
C TRP A 9 -14.25 -0.56 -2.58
N ALA A 10 -14.31 0.04 -1.41
CA ALA A 10 -14.78 -0.66 -0.21
C ALA A 10 -16.26 -1.03 -0.38
N GLU A 11 -17.07 -0.10 -0.86
CA GLU A 11 -18.51 -0.28 -1.08
C GLU A 11 -18.81 -1.30 -2.20
N ARG A 12 -18.16 -1.15 -3.35
CA ARG A 12 -18.44 -1.97 -4.54
C ARG A 12 -17.76 -3.32 -4.52
N PHE A 13 -16.58 -3.41 -3.90
CA PHE A 13 -15.67 -4.55 -4.06
C PHE A 13 -15.27 -5.20 -2.74
N GLY A 14 -15.58 -4.60 -1.59
CA GLY A 14 -15.04 -5.04 -0.30
C GLY A 14 -13.53 -4.80 -0.16
N LEU A 15 -12.96 -3.90 -0.97
CA LEU A 15 -11.52 -3.62 -0.99
C LEU A 15 -11.21 -2.34 -0.24
N VAL A 16 -10.27 -2.39 0.71
CA VAL A 16 -9.71 -1.17 1.32
C VAL A 16 -8.47 -0.78 0.53
N ALA A 17 -8.58 0.31 -0.22
CA ALA A 17 -7.46 0.85 -0.97
C ALA A 17 -7.25 2.32 -0.69
N GLY A 18 -5.99 2.76 -0.66
CA GLY A 18 -5.65 4.13 -0.34
C GLY A 18 -4.22 4.50 -0.68
N VAL A 19 -3.91 5.77 -0.47
CA VAL A 19 -2.56 6.31 -0.58
C VAL A 19 -2.28 7.26 0.57
N THR A 20 -1.10 7.16 1.20
CA THR A 20 -0.63 8.22 2.10
C THR A 20 -0.35 9.49 1.31
N THR A 21 -0.35 10.65 1.95
CA THR A 21 0.04 11.90 1.28
C THR A 21 1.22 12.55 1.97
N ARG A 22 1.98 13.37 1.22
CA ARG A 22 3.22 13.96 1.73
C ARG A 22 2.97 14.95 2.87
N GLY A 23 1.80 15.61 2.96
CA GLY A 23 1.50 16.56 4.03
C GLY A 23 2.67 17.49 4.36
N HIS A 24 2.98 17.65 5.65
CA HIS A 24 4.15 18.39 6.16
C HIS A 24 5.46 17.58 6.07
N GLY A 25 5.78 17.01 4.91
CA GLY A 25 7.00 16.20 4.72
C GLY A 25 6.91 14.76 5.25
N PHE A 26 5.71 14.24 5.49
CA PHE A 26 5.47 12.85 5.86
C PHE A 26 6.04 11.88 4.81
N SER A 27 6.77 10.88 5.29
CA SER A 27 7.45 9.87 4.48
C SER A 27 7.54 8.55 5.24
N LEU A 28 7.35 7.46 4.51
CA LEU A 28 7.49 6.07 4.99
C LEU A 28 8.68 5.36 4.30
N GLY A 29 9.55 6.09 3.59
CA GLY A 29 10.68 5.49 2.88
C GLY A 29 11.73 4.94 3.84
N LEU A 30 11.83 3.62 3.97
CA LEU A 30 12.87 2.95 4.77
C LEU A 30 14.27 3.11 4.16
N TRP A 31 14.35 3.20 2.84
CA TRP A 31 15.60 3.43 2.08
C TRP A 31 15.75 4.91 1.72
N SER A 32 15.76 5.76 2.73
CA SER A 32 15.95 7.21 2.58
C SER A 32 17.06 7.71 3.49
N ALA A 33 17.50 8.95 3.27
CA ALA A 33 18.47 9.62 4.15
C ALA A 33 17.85 10.09 5.49
N GLU A 34 16.55 9.87 5.71
CA GLU A 34 15.88 10.26 6.96
C GLU A 34 16.32 9.37 8.13
N SER A 35 16.20 9.92 9.35
CA SER A 35 16.50 9.15 10.56
C SER A 35 15.62 7.90 10.65
N VAL A 36 16.26 6.73 10.76
CA VAL A 36 15.58 5.44 10.93
C VAL A 36 14.58 5.49 12.09
N GLY A 37 14.95 6.10 13.21
CA GLY A 37 14.05 6.24 14.37
C GLY A 37 12.76 6.99 14.06
N GLN A 38 12.84 8.06 13.27
CA GLN A 38 11.68 8.84 12.84
C GLN A 38 10.83 8.06 11.82
N VAL A 39 11.46 7.43 10.83
CA VAL A 39 10.75 6.61 9.83
C VAL A 39 10.02 5.44 10.50
N MET A 40 10.67 4.74 11.41
CA MET A 40 10.08 3.63 12.16
C MET A 40 8.94 4.09 13.07
N THR A 41 9.03 5.29 13.66
CA THR A 41 7.95 5.89 14.44
C THR A 41 6.70 6.13 13.58
N ARG A 42 6.88 6.63 12.35
CA ARG A 42 5.77 6.82 11.40
C ARG A 42 5.19 5.49 10.92
N TRP A 43 6.02 4.47 10.69
CA TRP A 43 5.57 3.11 10.36
C TRP A 43 4.73 2.50 11.48
N ARG A 44 5.15 2.62 12.75
CA ARG A 44 4.35 2.16 13.89
C ARG A 44 3.00 2.86 13.95
N ALA A 45 2.97 4.19 13.80
CA ALA A 45 1.73 4.96 13.79
C ALA A 45 0.81 4.56 12.61
N PHE A 46 1.38 4.36 11.42
CA PHE A 46 0.66 3.92 10.23
C PHE A 46 0.03 2.52 10.44
N ARG A 47 0.80 1.56 10.94
CA ARG A 47 0.31 0.20 11.23
C ARG A 47 -0.73 0.20 12.34
N ALA A 48 -0.51 0.93 13.43
CA ALA A 48 -1.46 1.03 14.54
C ALA A 48 -2.83 1.60 14.09
N ALA A 49 -2.83 2.54 13.15
CA ALA A 49 -4.07 3.10 12.61
C ALA A 49 -4.87 2.11 11.73
N LEU A 50 -4.24 1.01 11.29
CA LEU A 50 -4.83 0.03 10.36
C LEU A 50 -4.97 -1.37 10.96
N GLN A 51 -4.36 -1.62 12.12
CA GLN A 51 -4.30 -2.93 12.79
C GLN A 51 -5.67 -3.59 13.00
N GLY A 52 -6.71 -2.80 13.31
CA GLY A 52 -8.05 -3.34 13.53
C GLY A 52 -8.71 -3.94 12.27
N SER A 53 -8.19 -3.63 11.08
CA SER A 53 -8.62 -4.23 9.81
C SER A 53 -7.56 -5.14 9.19
N PHE A 54 -6.28 -4.91 9.51
CA PHE A 54 -5.14 -5.60 8.93
C PHE A 54 -4.12 -5.97 10.02
N PRO A 55 -4.20 -7.18 10.61
CA PRO A 55 -3.22 -7.64 11.60
C PRO A 55 -1.79 -7.70 11.05
N ALA A 56 -1.62 -7.93 9.74
CA ALA A 56 -0.32 -8.01 9.10
C ALA A 56 -0.14 -6.96 8.00
N ALA A 57 1.12 -6.52 7.83
CA ALA A 57 1.54 -5.66 6.73
C ALA A 57 2.74 -6.26 5.99
N VAL A 58 2.80 -6.06 4.67
CA VAL A 58 3.94 -6.42 3.83
C VAL A 58 4.52 -5.17 3.20
N LEU A 59 5.83 -5.05 3.25
CA LEU A 59 6.64 -4.05 2.56
C LEU A 59 7.82 -4.74 1.86
N SER A 60 8.38 -4.07 0.86
CA SER A 60 9.58 -4.52 0.17
C SER A 60 10.54 -3.36 -0.11
N HIS A 61 11.82 -3.68 -0.18
CA HIS A 61 12.80 -2.87 -0.88
C HIS A 61 12.56 -3.02 -2.38
N GLN A 62 12.06 -1.95 -2.98
CA GLN A 62 11.74 -1.90 -4.40
C GLN A 62 13.00 -1.53 -5.18
N VAL A 63 13.30 -2.31 -6.22
CA VAL A 63 14.51 -2.17 -7.05
C VAL A 63 14.18 -1.72 -8.47
N HIS A 64 12.93 -1.29 -8.72
CA HIS A 64 12.40 -0.95 -10.04
C HIS A 64 12.42 -2.13 -11.02
N GLY A 65 12.28 -3.35 -10.49
CA GLY A 65 12.08 -4.57 -11.25
C GLY A 65 10.60 -4.85 -11.54
N THR A 66 10.32 -6.07 -11.99
CA THR A 66 8.98 -6.54 -12.35
C THR A 66 8.46 -7.65 -11.44
N GLU A 67 9.21 -8.00 -10.40
CA GLU A 67 8.90 -9.13 -9.53
C GLU A 67 7.70 -8.84 -8.63
N VAL A 68 6.73 -9.77 -8.64
CA VAL A 68 5.51 -9.72 -7.83
C VAL A 68 5.45 -10.93 -6.93
N ARG A 69 5.35 -10.72 -5.61
CA ARG A 69 5.23 -11.81 -4.63
C ARG A 69 3.78 -12.08 -4.26
N TRP A 70 3.35 -13.34 -4.39
CA TRP A 70 2.09 -13.83 -3.83
C TRP A 70 2.23 -14.17 -2.34
N HIS A 71 1.23 -13.77 -1.55
CA HIS A 71 1.16 -13.95 -0.10
C HIS A 71 -0.08 -14.76 0.28
N ASP A 72 0.09 -16.07 0.38
CA ASP A 72 -1.02 -17.01 0.64
C ASP A 72 -0.98 -17.63 2.04
N THR A 73 0.13 -17.47 2.76
CA THR A 73 0.27 -17.93 4.14
C THR A 73 -0.29 -16.91 5.13
N PRO A 74 -0.84 -17.36 6.28
CA PRO A 74 -1.11 -16.47 7.40
C PRO A 74 0.17 -15.73 7.82
N ALA A 75 0.05 -14.42 7.93
CA ALA A 75 1.06 -13.57 8.54
C ALA A 75 0.41 -12.82 9.68
N ASP A 76 1.19 -12.58 10.73
CA ASP A 76 0.91 -11.59 11.75
C ASP A 76 2.11 -10.62 11.79
N GLY A 77 1.88 -9.37 12.17
CA GLY A 77 2.95 -8.40 12.32
C GLY A 77 3.39 -7.73 11.02
N TRP A 78 4.69 -7.76 10.71
CA TRP A 78 5.28 -7.01 9.58
C TRP A 78 6.30 -7.84 8.84
N LEU A 79 6.06 -8.05 7.56
CA LEU A 79 6.99 -8.69 6.64
C LEU A 79 7.71 -7.63 5.82
N LEU A 80 9.04 -7.69 5.83
CA LEU A 80 9.91 -6.89 4.97
C LEU A 80 10.63 -7.82 3.99
N LEU A 81 10.52 -7.53 2.70
CA LEU A 81 11.16 -8.30 1.61
C LEU A 81 12.20 -7.45 0.88
N GLU A 82 13.05 -8.11 0.10
CA GLU A 82 14.07 -7.47 -0.75
C GLU A 82 13.81 -7.80 -2.22
N GLY A 83 14.03 -6.84 -3.12
CA GLY A 83 13.99 -7.05 -4.57
C GLY A 83 12.59 -7.35 -5.14
N ILE A 84 11.54 -6.98 -4.43
CA ILE A 84 10.14 -7.19 -4.85
C ILE A 84 9.52 -5.82 -5.12
N ASP A 85 8.86 -5.66 -6.26
CA ASP A 85 8.26 -4.40 -6.68
C ASP A 85 6.72 -4.42 -6.65
N GLY A 86 6.14 -5.61 -6.47
CA GLY A 86 4.70 -5.79 -6.30
C GLY A 86 4.34 -6.92 -5.33
N HIS A 87 3.12 -6.84 -4.80
CA HIS A 87 2.58 -7.85 -3.90
C HIS A 87 1.20 -8.27 -4.36
N ALA A 88 0.83 -9.53 -4.19
CA ALA A 88 -0.50 -10.03 -4.49
C ALA A 88 -0.97 -10.94 -3.36
N THR A 89 -2.28 -10.99 -3.13
CA THR A 89 -2.87 -11.91 -2.14
C THR A 89 -4.32 -12.20 -2.49
N ALA A 90 -4.75 -13.44 -2.22
CA ALA A 90 -6.15 -13.82 -2.19
C ALA A 90 -6.69 -13.92 -0.74
N ARG A 91 -5.93 -13.45 0.25
CA ARG A 91 -6.25 -13.56 1.68
C ARG A 91 -6.75 -12.21 2.22
N PRO A 92 -7.85 -12.18 2.99
CA PRO A 92 -8.25 -10.98 3.70
C PRO A 92 -7.32 -10.68 4.88
N GLY A 93 -7.32 -9.43 5.35
CA GLY A 93 -6.58 -9.02 6.56
C GLY A 93 -5.08 -8.77 6.36
N LEU A 94 -4.56 -8.88 5.14
CA LEU A 94 -3.18 -8.49 4.82
C LEU A 94 -3.14 -7.10 4.19
N LEU A 95 -2.33 -6.21 4.78
CA LEU A 95 -2.05 -4.90 4.23
C LEU A 95 -0.85 -4.96 3.27
N LEU A 96 -1.12 -4.95 1.98
CA LEU A 96 -0.06 -4.87 0.97
C LEU A 96 0.40 -3.42 0.80
N THR A 97 1.70 -3.17 0.96
CA THR A 97 2.28 -1.81 0.83
C THR A 97 3.38 -1.74 -0.22
N VAL A 98 3.35 -0.65 -1.00
CA VAL A 98 4.42 -0.24 -1.92
C VAL A 98 4.73 1.23 -1.67
N THR A 99 6.01 1.60 -1.60
CA THR A 99 6.43 2.99 -1.42
C THR A 99 6.68 3.65 -2.77
N VAL A 100 6.05 4.80 -3.04
CA VAL A 100 6.26 5.49 -4.32
C VAL A 100 6.53 6.98 -4.13
N ALA A 101 7.46 7.50 -4.92
CA ALA A 101 7.60 8.92 -5.23
C ALA A 101 7.71 9.01 -6.75
N ASP A 102 6.75 9.65 -7.41
CA ASP A 102 6.66 9.84 -8.87
C ASP A 102 6.44 8.58 -9.74
N CYS A 103 6.58 7.37 -9.20
CA CYS A 103 6.24 6.13 -9.89
C CYS A 103 4.72 5.94 -10.02
N LYS A 104 4.28 5.38 -11.17
CA LYS A 104 2.88 4.97 -11.39
C LYS A 104 2.60 3.70 -10.59
N VAL A 105 1.48 3.68 -9.86
CA VAL A 105 1.03 2.48 -9.15
C VAL A 105 -0.11 1.82 -9.89
N LEU A 106 0.07 0.55 -10.26
CA LEU A 106 -1.01 -0.29 -10.77
C LEU A 106 -1.76 -0.96 -9.61
N LYS A 107 -3.07 -0.74 -9.56
CA LYS A 107 -3.98 -1.44 -8.65
C LYS A 107 -4.83 -2.40 -9.49
N SER A 108 -4.79 -3.69 -9.20
CA SER A 108 -5.59 -4.68 -9.91
C SER A 108 -6.28 -5.64 -8.95
N ARG A 109 -7.41 -6.19 -9.39
CA ARG A 109 -8.16 -7.24 -8.68
C ARG A 109 -8.45 -8.35 -9.68
N ALA A 110 -8.04 -9.58 -9.38
CA ALA A 110 -8.52 -10.75 -10.10
C ALA A 110 -9.96 -11.09 -9.64
N ARG A 111 -10.84 -11.37 -10.59
CA ARG A 111 -12.23 -11.76 -10.29
C ARG A 111 -12.29 -13.28 -10.10
N SER A 112 -12.40 -13.76 -8.87
CA SER A 112 -12.65 -15.19 -8.62
C SER A 112 -14.13 -15.50 -8.82
N PRO A 113 -14.51 -16.48 -9.66
CA PRO A 113 -15.89 -16.95 -9.76
C PRO A 113 -16.32 -17.60 -8.43
N GLY A 114 -17.52 -17.27 -7.93
CA GLY A 114 -18.17 -18.05 -6.87
C GLY A 114 -18.00 -17.60 -5.41
N ARG A 115 -17.14 -16.62 -5.08
CA ARG A 115 -16.96 -16.17 -3.68
C ARG A 115 -17.92 -15.02 -3.33
N ARG A 116 -19.04 -15.34 -2.66
CA ARG A 116 -19.88 -14.35 -1.97
C ARG A 116 -19.47 -14.27 -0.51
N ARG A 117 -18.72 -13.23 -0.11
CA ARG A 117 -18.79 -12.57 1.21
C ARG A 117 -17.83 -11.38 1.25
N ARG A 118 -18.12 -10.45 2.16
CA ARG A 118 -17.41 -9.19 2.43
C ARG A 118 -16.01 -9.44 3.01
N ASP A 119 -15.17 -10.15 2.28
CA ASP A 119 -13.77 -10.35 2.65
C ASP A 119 -13.04 -9.03 2.38
N ARG A 120 -12.55 -8.38 3.45
CA ARG A 120 -11.78 -7.14 3.32
C ARG A 120 -10.38 -7.49 2.83
N TYR A 121 -10.12 -7.29 1.55
CA TYR A 121 -8.76 -7.31 1.01
C TYR A 121 -8.20 -5.88 1.02
N ALA A 122 -6.92 -5.71 1.35
CA ALA A 122 -6.29 -4.39 1.31
C ALA A 122 -5.13 -4.29 0.35
N TRP A 123 -5.09 -3.13 -0.28
CA TRP A 123 -4.02 -2.65 -1.13
C TRP A 123 -3.79 -1.17 -0.82
N ILE A 124 -2.76 -0.83 -0.04
CA ILE A 124 -2.44 0.56 0.25
C ILE A 124 -1.10 0.93 -0.37
N CYS A 125 -1.08 1.94 -1.21
CA CYS A 125 0.16 2.52 -1.70
C CYS A 125 0.69 3.49 -0.63
N ALA A 126 1.85 3.25 -0.06
CA ALA A 126 2.58 4.23 0.74
C ALA A 126 3.28 5.24 -0.19
N GLY A 127 2.49 5.96 -1.00
CA GLY A 127 3.01 6.97 -1.91
C GLY A 127 3.22 8.33 -1.24
N CYS A 128 4.20 9.09 -1.70
CA CYS A 128 4.49 10.46 -1.30
C CYS A 128 4.19 11.39 -2.48
N TRP A 129 2.91 11.61 -2.80
CA TRP A 129 2.53 12.55 -3.87
C TRP A 129 2.54 14.00 -3.38
N SER A 130 3.14 14.90 -4.16
CA SER A 130 2.92 16.35 -4.11
C SER A 130 2.07 16.73 -5.33
N VAL A 131 0.79 17.08 -5.13
CA VAL A 131 -0.03 17.64 -6.21
C VAL A 131 0.18 19.16 -6.21
N ARG A 132 1.02 19.68 -7.11
CA ARG A 132 0.87 21.07 -7.57
C ARG A 132 -0.08 21.06 -8.78
N ARG A 133 -1.15 21.85 -8.70
CA ARG A 133 -2.16 21.95 -9.78
C ARG A 133 -1.47 22.32 -11.10
N GLY A 134 -1.58 21.45 -12.10
CA GLY A 134 -1.10 21.67 -13.47
C GLY A 134 -1.68 20.60 -14.40
N ARG A 135 -2.24 21.04 -15.53
CA ARG A 135 -3.11 20.27 -16.45
C ARG A 135 -2.45 18.98 -16.96
N TRP A 136 -3.22 17.89 -16.94
CA TRP A 136 -2.95 16.70 -17.75
C TRP A 136 -3.59 16.88 -19.13
N ALA A 137 -2.77 17.18 -20.14
CA ALA A 137 -3.13 16.91 -21.52
C ALA A 137 -2.42 15.60 -21.91
N SER A 138 -3.19 14.53 -22.12
CA SER A 138 -2.67 13.34 -22.79
C SER A 138 -2.41 13.69 -24.26
N ARG A 139 -1.16 13.56 -24.69
CA ARG A 139 -0.87 13.27 -26.09
C ARG A 139 -0.42 11.82 -26.16
N ARG A 140 -1.15 11.14 -27.05
CA ARG A 140 -1.20 9.73 -27.46
C ARG A 140 0.06 8.93 -27.25
#